data_AF-A0A815WB26-F1
#
_entry.id   AF-A0A815WB26-F1
#
_cell.length_a   1.000
_cell.length_b   1.000
_cell.length_c   1.000
_cell.angle_alpha   90.00
_cell.angle_beta   90.00
_cell.angle_gamma   90.00
#
_symmetry.space_group_name_H-M   'P 1'
#
loop_
_entity.id
_entity.type
_entity.pdbx_description
1 polymer ?
#
loop_
_entity_poly.entity_id
_entity_poly.type
_entity_poly.pdbx_seq_one_letter_code
_entity_poly.pdbx_strand_id
1 'polypeptide(L)'
;MMGDFYPNNDSIFNEAQRLVERLSDDELKNLMTNDAEVTKFVQKLPEVQRLESIRESLRENNKRLAEENLQQQPNLAHEKKKLAEIHEQLRKMKEEYNNIRTQYDDQGSETNPEIAYVLLQTAASDLERKTEQTAEDFFYGGKTEDEVTDFERRFIEDRKRAHELKIKADKFQELLHVAQSTSNLNYKQPSRTSGYL
;
A
#
# COMPACT_ATOMS: atom_id res chain seq x y z
N MET A 1 -17.62 -33.35 14.16
CA MET A 1 -18.45 -34.23 13.30
C MET A 1 -17.64 -35.44 12.80
N MET A 2 -16.96 -36.19 13.67
CA MET A 2 -16.21 -37.41 13.31
C MET A 2 -16.71 -38.66 14.06
N GLY A 3 -17.78 -38.54 14.86
CA GLY A 3 -18.27 -39.60 15.75
C GLY A 3 -19.04 -40.72 15.05
N ASP A 4 -19.62 -40.45 13.87
CA ASP A 4 -20.55 -41.38 13.21
C ASP A 4 -19.90 -42.28 12.13
N PHE A 5 -18.56 -42.22 12.01
CA PHE A 5 -17.82 -42.91 10.96
C PHE A 5 -17.29 -44.28 11.38
N TYR A 6 -17.24 -44.55 12.69
CA TYR A 6 -16.76 -45.83 13.20
C TYR A 6 -17.91 -46.83 13.31
N PRO A 7 -17.87 -47.95 12.56
CA PRO A 7 -18.89 -48.98 12.67
C PRO A 7 -18.96 -49.52 14.10
N ASN A 8 -20.17 -49.66 14.62
CA ASN A 8 -20.39 -50.35 15.88
C ASN A 8 -20.31 -51.87 15.62
N ASN A 9 -19.11 -52.43 15.80
CA ASN A 9 -18.84 -53.84 15.54
C ASN A 9 -19.75 -54.79 16.33
N ASP A 10 -20.16 -54.40 17.55
CA ASP A 10 -21.09 -55.19 18.36
C ASP A 10 -22.50 -55.20 17.74
N SER A 11 -22.92 -54.09 17.16
CA SER A 11 -24.20 -54.02 16.42
C SER A 11 -24.19 -54.89 15.17
N ILE A 12 -23.09 -54.84 14.41
CA ILE A 12 -22.90 -55.63 13.18
C ILE A 12 -22.91 -57.12 13.51
N PHE A 13 -22.20 -57.52 14.57
CA PHE A 13 -22.12 -58.92 15.00
C PHE A 13 -23.49 -59.44 15.46
N ASN A 14 -24.20 -58.68 16.31
CA ASN A 14 -25.54 -59.04 16.77
C ASN A 14 -26.56 -59.15 15.63
N GLU A 15 -26.45 -58.28 14.62
CA GLU A 15 -27.34 -58.29 13.46
C GLU A 15 -27.01 -59.44 12.50
N ALA A 16 -25.73 -59.71 12.26
CA ALA A 16 -25.28 -60.86 11.51
C ALA A 16 -25.73 -62.17 12.17
N GLN A 17 -25.61 -62.28 13.50
CA GLN A 17 -26.08 -63.44 14.26
C GLN A 17 -27.58 -63.68 14.06
N ARG A 18 -28.41 -62.63 14.17
CA ARG A 18 -29.87 -62.72 13.94
C ARG A 18 -30.24 -63.13 12.51
N LEU A 19 -29.43 -62.77 11.52
CA LEU A 19 -29.66 -63.14 10.13
C LEU A 19 -29.24 -64.59 9.87
N VAL A 20 -28.15 -65.06 10.48
CA VAL A 20 -27.68 -66.46 10.40
C VAL A 20 -28.68 -67.41 11.07
N GLU A 21 -29.26 -67.03 12.20
CA GLU A 21 -30.29 -67.81 12.91
C GLU A 21 -31.58 -68.03 12.08
N ARG A 22 -31.78 -67.29 10.99
CA ARG A 22 -32.96 -67.37 10.11
C ARG A 22 -32.71 -68.11 8.80
N LEU A 23 -31.48 -68.56 8.55
CA LEU A 23 -31.11 -69.34 7.37
C LEU A 23 -31.52 -70.81 7.52
N SER A 24 -31.80 -71.47 6.40
CA SER A 24 -32.06 -72.92 6.35
C SER A 24 -30.76 -73.74 6.48
N ASP A 25 -30.88 -75.02 6.85
CA ASP A 25 -29.74 -75.93 6.98
C ASP A 25 -28.91 -76.06 5.69
N ASP A 26 -29.56 -75.98 4.53
CA ASP A 26 -28.91 -76.02 3.21
C ASP A 26 -28.14 -74.72 2.93
N GLU A 27 -28.69 -73.56 3.33
CA GLU A 27 -28.02 -72.26 3.22
C GLU A 27 -26.84 -72.15 4.19
N LEU A 28 -26.97 -72.66 5.42
CA LEU A 28 -25.90 -72.73 6.41
C LEU A 28 -24.76 -73.63 5.94
N LYS A 29 -25.06 -74.81 5.39
CA LYS A 29 -24.04 -75.69 4.77
C LYS A 29 -23.32 -75.02 3.61
N ASN A 30 -24.07 -74.30 2.77
CA ASN A 30 -23.49 -73.57 1.64
C ASN A 30 -22.58 -72.42 2.13
N LEU A 31 -23.00 -71.71 3.19
CA LEU A 31 -22.21 -70.66 3.82
C LEU A 31 -20.93 -71.21 4.47
N MET A 32 -20.98 -72.40 5.07
CA MET A 32 -19.80 -73.06 5.66
C MET A 32 -18.81 -73.60 4.61
N THR A 33 -19.28 -73.89 3.40
CA THR A 33 -18.48 -74.56 2.36
C THR A 33 -17.93 -73.57 1.32
N ASN A 34 -18.47 -72.35 1.25
CA ASN A 34 -18.13 -71.38 0.21
C ASN A 34 -17.87 -69.96 0.77
N ASP A 35 -16.60 -69.58 0.85
CA ASP A 35 -16.14 -68.26 1.30
C ASP A 35 -16.69 -67.09 0.46
N ALA A 36 -17.01 -67.33 -0.82
CA ALA A 36 -17.61 -66.30 -1.67
C ALA A 36 -19.07 -66.01 -1.23
N GLU A 37 -19.79 -67.01 -0.73
CA GLU A 37 -21.13 -66.81 -0.17
C GLU A 37 -21.07 -66.12 1.20
N VAL A 38 -20.05 -66.41 2.02
CA VAL A 38 -19.77 -65.65 3.25
C VAL A 38 -19.54 -64.17 2.93
N THR A 39 -18.74 -63.87 1.90
CA THR A 39 -18.46 -62.49 1.48
C THR A 39 -19.74 -61.79 0.99
N LYS A 40 -20.56 -62.47 0.18
CA LYS A 40 -21.85 -61.93 -0.26
C LYS A 40 -22.82 -61.71 0.89
N PHE A 41 -22.81 -62.58 1.90
CA PHE A 41 -23.62 -62.43 3.11
C PHE A 41 -23.18 -61.18 3.91
N VAL A 42 -21.88 -61.00 4.12
CA VAL A 42 -21.33 -59.81 4.80
C VAL A 42 -21.65 -58.52 4.02
N GLN A 43 -21.58 -58.54 2.69
CA GLN A 43 -21.96 -57.41 1.84
C GLN A 43 -23.47 -57.08 1.88
N LYS A 44 -24.31 -58.03 2.30
CA LYS A 44 -25.76 -57.82 2.49
C LYS A 44 -26.11 -57.22 3.85
N LEU A 45 -25.17 -57.13 4.78
CA LEU A 45 -25.42 -56.54 6.09
C LEU A 45 -25.76 -55.04 5.94
N PRO A 46 -26.83 -54.55 6.60
CA PRO A 46 -27.29 -53.16 6.45
C PRO A 46 -26.21 -52.11 6.73
N GLU A 47 -25.40 -52.31 7.77
CA GLU A 47 -24.33 -51.38 8.12
C GLU A 47 -23.18 -51.39 7.10
N VAL A 48 -22.87 -52.55 6.50
CA VAL A 48 -21.87 -52.66 5.42
C VAL A 48 -22.37 -51.94 4.16
N GLN A 49 -23.64 -52.12 3.80
CA GLN A 49 -24.26 -51.39 2.69
C GLN A 49 -24.32 -49.88 2.94
N ARG A 50 -24.60 -49.46 4.18
CA ARG A 50 -24.58 -48.06 4.60
C ARG A 50 -23.18 -47.46 4.40
N LEU A 51 -22.15 -48.15 4.86
CA LEU A 51 -20.75 -47.71 4.68
C LEU A 51 -20.35 -47.64 3.21
N GLU A 52 -20.73 -48.63 2.40
CA GLU A 52 -20.46 -48.62 0.96
C GLU A 52 -21.17 -47.44 0.27
N SER A 53 -22.41 -47.15 0.65
CA SER A 53 -23.16 -45.99 0.15
C SER A 53 -22.53 -44.66 0.55
N ILE A 54 -22.10 -44.52 1.81
CA ILE A 54 -21.38 -43.33 2.29
C ILE A 54 -20.05 -43.17 1.54
N ARG A 55 -19.31 -44.27 1.36
CA ARG A 55 -18.04 -44.27 0.62
C ARG A 55 -18.23 -43.80 -0.82
N GLU A 56 -19.25 -44.31 -1.51
CA GLU A 56 -19.55 -43.92 -2.89
C GLU A 56 -19.99 -42.46 -2.97
N SER A 57 -20.85 -42.01 -2.06
CA SER A 57 -21.27 -40.61 -1.97
C SER A 57 -20.09 -39.66 -1.71
N LEU A 58 -19.18 -40.02 -0.81
CA LEU A 58 -17.96 -39.24 -0.55
C LEU A 58 -17.03 -39.23 -1.76
N ARG A 59 -16.91 -40.37 -2.47
CA ARG A 59 -16.10 -40.49 -3.67
C ARG A 59 -16.63 -39.59 -4.78
N GLU A 60 -17.94 -39.60 -4.98
CA GLU A 60 -18.61 -38.75 -5.97
C GLU A 60 -18.50 -37.27 -5.61
N ASN A 61 -18.72 -36.91 -4.33
CA ASN A 61 -18.55 -35.53 -3.86
C ASN A 61 -17.09 -35.05 -4.00
N ASN A 62 -16.11 -35.88 -3.66
CA ASN A 62 -14.70 -35.54 -3.81
C ASN A 62 -14.34 -35.34 -5.29
N LYS A 63 -14.82 -36.24 -6.17
CA LYS A 63 -14.66 -36.12 -7.62
C LYS A 63 -15.25 -34.81 -8.14
N ARG A 64 -16.49 -34.48 -7.77
CA ARG A 64 -17.14 -33.22 -8.16
C ARG A 64 -16.31 -32.01 -7.70
N LEU A 65 -15.86 -31.99 -6.45
CA LEU A 65 -15.06 -30.89 -5.91
C LEU A 65 -13.70 -30.78 -6.62
N ALA A 66 -13.07 -31.91 -6.97
CA ALA A 66 -11.83 -31.90 -7.73
C ALA A 66 -12.04 -31.36 -9.14
N GLU A 67 -13.12 -31.74 -9.81
CA GLU A 67 -13.50 -31.23 -11.13
C GLU A 67 -13.80 -29.73 -11.10
N GLU A 68 -14.57 -29.26 -10.12
CA GLU A 68 -14.84 -27.82 -9.91
C GLU A 68 -13.54 -27.04 -9.66
N ASN A 69 -12.65 -27.56 -8.81
CA ASN A 69 -11.35 -26.94 -8.56
C ASN A 69 -10.51 -26.85 -9.83
N LEU A 70 -10.45 -27.91 -10.63
CA LEU A 70 -9.72 -27.93 -11.90
C LEU A 70 -10.30 -26.94 -12.91
N GLN A 71 -11.63 -26.78 -12.95
CA GLN A 71 -12.30 -25.79 -13.81
C GLN A 71 -12.06 -24.35 -13.38
N GLN A 72 -11.91 -24.10 -12.06
CA GLN A 72 -11.68 -22.75 -11.53
C GLN A 72 -10.22 -22.29 -11.60
N GLN A 73 -9.26 -23.23 -11.56
CA GLN A 73 -7.83 -22.94 -11.66
C GLN A 73 -7.43 -22.01 -12.83
N PRO A 74 -7.88 -22.21 -14.09
CA PRO A 74 -7.49 -21.34 -15.20
C PRO A 74 -7.99 -19.90 -15.02
N ASN A 75 -9.23 -19.71 -14.54
CA ASN A 75 -9.79 -18.39 -14.29
C ASN A 75 -9.03 -17.68 -13.16
N LEU A 76 -8.73 -18.40 -12.08
CA LEU A 76 -7.95 -17.87 -10.97
C LEU A 76 -6.53 -17.49 -11.41
N ALA A 77 -5.89 -18.30 -12.25
CA ALA A 77 -4.57 -18.01 -12.80
C ALA A 77 -4.59 -16.79 -13.73
N HIS A 78 -5.63 -16.66 -14.56
CA HIS A 78 -5.83 -15.50 -15.42
C HIS A 78 -5.98 -14.20 -14.62
N GLU A 79 -6.88 -14.17 -13.64
CA GLU A 79 -7.11 -12.99 -12.80
C GLU A 79 -5.87 -12.64 -11.97
N LYS A 80 -5.14 -13.63 -11.43
CA LYS A 80 -3.85 -13.38 -10.75
C LYS A 80 -2.83 -12.74 -11.68
N LYS A 81 -2.73 -13.21 -12.93
CA LYS A 81 -1.82 -12.63 -13.93
C LYS A 81 -2.22 -11.19 -14.26
N LYS A 82 -3.51 -10.95 -14.51
CA LYS A 82 -4.04 -9.61 -14.78
C LYS A 82 -3.79 -8.65 -13.62
N LEU A 83 -4.00 -9.11 -12.38
CA LEU A 83 -3.70 -8.32 -11.19
C LEU A 83 -2.21 -7.96 -11.11
N ALA A 84 -1.33 -8.92 -11.37
CA ALA A 84 0.12 -8.67 -11.39
C ALA A 84 0.51 -7.65 -12.48
N GLU A 85 -0.09 -7.74 -13.68
CA GLU A 85 0.13 -6.78 -14.76
C GLU A 85 -0.33 -5.36 -14.38
N ILE A 86 -1.54 -5.22 -13.82
CA ILE A 86 -2.06 -3.92 -13.37
C ILE A 86 -1.21 -3.35 -12.24
N HIS A 87 -0.79 -4.18 -11.29
CA HIS A 87 0.07 -3.76 -10.19
C HIS A 87 1.43 -3.25 -10.71
N GLU A 88 2.00 -3.92 -11.71
CA GLU A 88 3.24 -3.49 -12.32
C GLU A 88 3.08 -2.17 -13.10
N GLN A 89 1.98 -1.99 -13.82
CA GLN A 89 1.66 -0.71 -14.48
C GLN A 89 1.51 0.43 -13.46
N LEU A 90 0.80 0.18 -12.35
CA LEU A 90 0.65 1.14 -11.27
C LEU A 90 2.01 1.50 -10.64
N ARG A 91 2.86 0.50 -10.41
CA ARG A 91 4.21 0.72 -9.86
C ARG A 91 5.02 1.65 -10.77
N LYS A 92 5.04 1.39 -12.08
CA LYS A 92 5.72 2.24 -13.06
C LYS A 92 5.17 3.67 -13.08
N MET A 93 3.85 3.83 -13.12
CA MET A 93 3.21 5.15 -13.10
C MET A 93 3.54 5.90 -11.79
N LYS A 94 3.59 5.20 -10.66
CA LYS A 94 3.97 5.79 -9.37
C LYS A 94 5.43 6.23 -9.35
N GLU A 95 6.33 5.43 -9.92
CA GLU A 95 7.75 5.81 -10.09
C GLU A 95 7.89 7.03 -11.00
N GLU A 96 7.21 7.06 -12.15
CA GLU A 96 7.19 8.22 -13.06
C GLU A 96 6.64 9.48 -12.37
N TYR A 97 5.50 9.36 -11.68
CA TYR A 97 4.92 10.45 -10.90
C TYR A 97 5.89 10.99 -9.85
N ASN A 98 6.53 10.10 -9.08
CA ASN A 98 7.49 10.50 -8.06
C ASN A 98 8.72 11.18 -8.68
N ASN A 99 9.19 10.72 -9.83
CA ASN A 99 10.30 11.36 -10.53
C ASN A 99 9.94 12.78 -10.98
N ILE A 100 8.76 12.95 -11.60
CA ILE A 100 8.25 14.28 -12.01
C ILE A 100 8.06 15.17 -10.79
N ARG A 101 7.52 14.62 -9.71
CA ARG A 101 7.32 15.36 -8.45
C ARG A 101 8.63 15.82 -7.86
N THR A 102 9.65 14.96 -7.78
CA THR A 102 10.97 15.36 -7.27
C THR A 102 11.57 16.47 -8.13
N GLN A 103 11.49 16.38 -9.47
CA GLN A 103 11.95 17.45 -10.35
C GLN A 103 11.19 18.77 -10.12
N TYR A 104 9.88 18.68 -9.90
CA TYR A 104 9.06 19.86 -9.59
C TYR A 104 9.39 20.45 -8.22
N ASP A 105 9.58 19.61 -7.20
CA ASP A 105 9.96 20.04 -5.85
C ASP A 105 11.37 20.67 -5.85
N ASP A 106 12.31 20.14 -6.63
CA ASP A 106 13.65 20.71 -6.82
C ASP A 106 13.58 22.09 -7.49
N GLN A 107 12.82 22.25 -8.58
CA GLN A 107 12.58 23.55 -9.23
C GLN A 107 11.80 24.53 -8.33
N GLY A 108 10.86 24.00 -7.55
CA GLY A 108 10.09 24.74 -6.55
C GLY A 108 10.96 25.22 -5.37
N SER A 109 12.04 24.51 -5.05
CA SER A 109 12.95 24.88 -3.96
C SER A 109 13.79 26.11 -4.30
N GLU A 110 14.29 26.23 -5.54
CA GLU A 110 14.99 27.44 -6.02
C GLU A 110 14.06 28.66 -6.12
N THR A 111 12.75 28.42 -6.27
CA THR A 111 11.73 29.45 -6.38
C THR A 111 10.88 29.61 -5.12
N ASN A 112 11.28 29.00 -4.00
CA ASN A 112 10.54 29.12 -2.75
C ASN A 112 10.47 30.61 -2.35
N PRO A 113 9.27 31.22 -2.33
CA PRO A 113 9.11 32.64 -2.05
C PRO A 113 9.67 33.07 -0.69
N GLU A 114 9.65 32.18 0.31
CA GLU A 114 10.23 32.44 1.63
C GLU A 114 11.77 32.49 1.58
N ILE A 115 12.40 31.58 0.82
CA ILE A 115 13.86 31.59 0.62
C ILE A 115 14.28 32.84 -0.15
N ALA A 116 13.53 33.20 -1.21
CA ALA A 116 13.77 34.43 -1.97
C ALA A 116 13.64 35.69 -1.09
N TYR A 117 12.69 35.73 -0.16
CA TYR A 117 12.56 36.82 0.80
C TYR A 117 13.77 36.91 1.74
N VAL A 118 14.20 35.78 2.32
CA VAL A 118 15.38 35.73 3.20
C VAL A 118 16.64 36.20 2.47
N LEU A 119 16.84 35.76 1.22
CA LEU A 119 17.97 36.20 0.40
C LEU A 119 17.92 37.72 0.14
N LEU A 120 16.74 38.26 -0.19
CA LEU A 120 16.56 39.68 -0.43
C LEU A 120 16.81 40.52 0.83
N GLN A 121 16.32 40.08 1.98
CA GLN A 121 16.54 40.71 3.28
C GLN A 121 18.03 40.69 3.67
N THR A 122 18.71 39.58 3.41
CA THR A 122 20.16 39.44 3.65
C THR A 122 20.94 40.42 2.77
N ALA A 123 20.63 40.48 1.46
CA ALA A 123 21.27 41.42 0.54
C ALA A 123 21.03 42.89 0.91
N ALA A 124 19.83 43.24 1.39
CA ALA A 124 19.51 44.58 1.88
C ALA A 124 20.36 44.94 3.11
N SER A 125 20.44 44.02 4.09
CA SER A 125 21.21 44.21 5.33
C SER A 125 22.71 44.30 5.06
N ASP A 126 23.23 43.49 4.14
CA ASP A 126 24.62 43.52 3.73
C ASP A 126 25.00 44.84 3.05
N LEU A 127 24.12 45.37 2.20
CA LEU A 127 24.36 46.65 1.53
C LEU A 127 24.23 47.82 2.51
N GLU A 128 23.28 47.78 3.44
CA GLU A 128 23.16 48.78 4.52
C GLU A 128 24.44 48.80 5.35
N ARG A 129 24.97 47.63 5.76
CA ARG A 129 26.25 47.51 6.46
C ARG A 129 27.42 48.04 5.63
N LYS A 130 27.48 47.74 4.33
CA LYS A 130 28.54 48.27 3.43
C LYS A 130 28.47 49.78 3.32
N THR A 131 27.28 50.37 3.23
CA THR A 131 27.14 51.84 3.18
C THR A 131 27.58 52.50 4.47
N GLU A 132 27.31 51.87 5.62
CA GLU A 132 27.79 52.36 6.92
C GLU A 132 29.31 52.30 7.00
N GLN A 133 29.91 51.19 6.57
CA GLN A 133 31.36 51.04 6.50
C GLN A 133 32.01 52.08 5.58
N THR A 134 31.44 52.33 4.40
CA THR A 134 31.93 53.38 3.49
C THR A 134 31.84 54.78 4.12
N ALA A 135 30.81 55.05 4.92
CA ALA A 135 30.69 56.31 5.66
C ALA A 135 31.73 56.42 6.78
N GLU A 136 31.95 55.36 7.55
CA GLU A 136 32.99 55.31 8.59
C GLU A 136 34.39 55.50 7.99
N ASP A 137 34.72 54.75 6.93
CA ASP A 137 35.99 54.86 6.20
C ASP A 137 36.19 56.28 5.66
N PHE A 138 35.09 56.93 5.25
CA PHE A 138 35.13 58.34 4.93
C PHE A 138 35.51 59.17 6.17
N PHE A 139 34.84 59.07 7.32
CA PHE A 139 35.18 59.92 8.46
C PHE A 139 36.60 59.73 9.03
N TYR A 140 37.19 58.54 8.93
CA TYR A 140 38.50 58.24 9.51
C TYR A 140 39.68 58.29 8.51
N GLY A 141 39.43 58.30 7.20
CA GLY A 141 40.46 58.45 6.17
C GLY A 141 40.82 59.92 5.92
N GLY A 142 42.11 60.27 5.92
CA GLY A 142 42.58 61.58 5.47
C GLY A 142 42.17 61.86 4.02
N LYS A 143 41.87 63.12 3.66
CA LYS A 143 41.12 63.44 2.43
C LYS A 143 41.75 64.49 1.54
N THR A 144 41.61 64.25 0.24
CA THR A 144 41.72 65.21 -0.87
C THR A 144 40.32 65.54 -1.43
N GLU A 145 40.20 66.63 -2.21
CA GLU A 145 38.90 67.09 -2.76
C GLU A 145 38.28 66.09 -3.77
N ASP A 146 39.12 65.40 -4.55
CA ASP A 146 38.69 64.38 -5.51
C ASP A 146 38.08 63.15 -4.81
N GLU A 147 38.60 62.77 -3.63
CA GLU A 147 38.09 61.65 -2.83
C GLU A 147 36.71 61.95 -2.21
N VAL A 148 36.37 63.23 -2.02
CA VAL A 148 35.07 63.65 -1.49
C VAL A 148 33.97 63.47 -2.55
N THR A 149 34.23 63.92 -3.78
CA THR A 149 33.27 63.82 -4.89
C THR A 149 33.00 62.35 -5.27
N ASP A 150 34.06 61.52 -5.28
CA ASP A 150 33.92 60.09 -5.55
C ASP A 150 33.19 59.33 -4.45
N PHE A 151 33.40 59.70 -3.18
CA PHE A 151 32.63 59.18 -2.06
C PHE A 151 31.15 59.54 -2.18
N GLU A 152 30.83 60.82 -2.42
CA GLU A 152 29.46 61.30 -2.49
C GLU A 152 28.65 60.52 -3.53
N ARG A 153 29.21 60.35 -4.74
CA ARG A 153 28.56 59.58 -5.82
C ARG A 153 28.30 58.14 -5.39
N ARG A 154 29.32 57.43 -4.90
CA ARG A 154 29.20 56.00 -4.54
C ARG A 154 28.26 55.79 -3.35
N PHE A 155 28.37 56.63 -2.33
CA PHE A 155 27.55 56.54 -1.13
C PHE A 155 26.07 56.76 -1.45
N ILE A 156 25.73 57.77 -2.25
CA ILE A 156 24.35 58.04 -2.65
C ILE A 156 23.78 56.88 -3.48
N GLU A 157 24.56 56.35 -4.43
CA GLU A 157 24.14 55.22 -5.28
C GLU A 157 23.89 53.96 -4.44
N ASP A 158 24.83 53.59 -3.56
CA ASP A 158 24.72 52.38 -2.73
C ASP A 158 23.62 52.53 -1.66
N ARG A 159 23.46 53.71 -1.06
CA ARG A 159 22.42 53.98 -0.06
C ARG A 159 21.03 53.96 -0.69
N LYS A 160 20.88 54.53 -1.89
CA LYS A 160 19.64 54.42 -2.67
C LYS A 160 19.30 52.96 -2.93
N ARG A 161 20.28 52.17 -3.38
CA ARG A 161 20.09 50.73 -3.66
C ARG A 161 19.75 49.93 -2.39
N ALA A 162 20.32 50.26 -1.24
CA ALA A 162 19.99 49.65 0.04
C ALA A 162 18.52 49.90 0.42
N HIS A 163 18.07 51.15 0.32
CA HIS A 163 16.68 51.52 0.58
C HIS A 163 15.71 50.86 -0.41
N GLU A 164 16.05 50.79 -1.69
CA GLU A 164 15.23 50.09 -2.69
C GLU A 164 15.08 48.60 -2.36
N LEU A 165 16.16 47.92 -1.96
CA LEU A 165 16.11 46.50 -1.58
C LEU A 165 15.29 46.28 -0.31
N LYS A 166 15.42 47.17 0.69
CA LYS A 166 14.63 47.13 1.93
C LYS A 166 13.13 47.27 1.66
N ILE A 167 12.75 48.28 0.85
CA ILE A 167 11.35 48.48 0.46
C ILE A 167 10.82 47.25 -0.31
N LYS A 168 11.63 46.68 -1.20
CA LYS A 168 11.25 45.45 -1.93
C LYS A 168 11.07 44.26 -0.99
N ALA A 169 11.92 44.11 0.03
CA ALA A 169 11.79 43.06 1.04
C ALA A 169 10.51 43.23 1.86
N ASP A 170 10.24 44.44 2.36
CA ASP A 170 9.03 44.75 3.14
C ASP A 170 7.76 44.48 2.31
N LYS A 171 7.73 44.92 1.05
CA LYS A 171 6.60 44.65 0.15
C LYS A 171 6.47 43.18 -0.20
N PHE A 172 7.57 42.46 -0.33
CA PHE A 172 7.51 41.02 -0.56
C PHE A 172 6.93 40.28 0.65
N GLN A 173 7.31 40.67 1.87
CA GLN A 173 6.75 40.13 3.10
C GLN A 173 5.24 40.38 3.22
N GLU A 174 4.76 41.58 2.90
CA GLU A 174 3.33 41.90 2.84
C GLU A 174 2.60 40.96 1.87
N LEU A 175 3.15 40.73 0.67
CA LEU A 175 2.57 39.83 -0.32
C LEU A 175 2.54 38.36 0.15
N LEU A 176 3.58 37.90 0.84
CA LEU A 176 3.62 36.55 1.43
C LEU A 176 2.52 36.37 2.49
N HIS A 177 2.32 37.36 3.37
CA HIS A 177 1.26 37.31 4.38
C HIS A 177 -0.14 37.30 3.76
N VAL A 178 -0.37 38.07 2.69
CA VAL A 178 -1.65 38.07 1.95
C VAL A 178 -1.89 36.73 1.25
N ALA A 179 -0.85 36.14 0.66
CA ALA A 179 -0.93 34.82 0.02
C ALA A 179 -1.24 33.70 1.04
N GLN A 180 -0.62 33.74 2.23
CA GLN A 180 -0.91 32.81 3.32
C GLN A 180 -2.33 32.99 3.90
N SER A 181 -2.82 34.24 3.94
CA SER A 181 -4.17 34.54 4.43
C SER A 181 -5.27 34.09 3.45
N THR A 182 -5.01 34.20 2.14
CA THR A 182 -5.95 33.78 1.09
C THR A 182 -5.94 32.26 0.86
N SER A 183 -4.79 31.59 1.02
CA SER A 183 -4.70 30.12 0.95
C SER A 183 -5.40 29.41 2.12
N ASN A 184 -5.41 30.02 3.32
CA ASN A 184 -6.19 29.53 4.47
C ASN A 184 -7.72 29.57 4.26
N LEU A 185 -8.22 30.37 3.31
CA LEU A 185 -9.64 30.43 2.97
C LEU A 185 -10.05 29.43 1.88
N ASN A 186 -9.10 28.87 1.11
CA ASN A 186 -9.44 28.11 -0.09
C ASN A 186 -9.07 26.62 -0.07
N TYR A 187 -8.61 26.09 1.07
CA TYR A 187 -8.29 24.66 1.16
C TYR A 187 -8.54 24.06 2.55
N LYS A 188 -9.80 23.68 2.81
CA LYS A 188 -10.05 22.42 3.53
C LYS A 188 -9.63 21.27 2.61
N GLN A 189 -8.33 21.02 2.53
CA GLN A 189 -7.83 19.75 1.97
C GLN A 189 -8.19 18.63 2.96
N PRO A 190 -8.67 17.46 2.47
CA PRO A 190 -8.84 16.31 3.33
C PRO A 190 -7.47 15.94 3.93
N SER A 191 -7.48 15.62 5.22
CA SER A 191 -6.33 15.18 6.00
C SER A 191 -5.39 14.27 5.20
N ARG A 192 -4.09 14.60 5.23
CA ARG A 192 -2.99 13.71 4.85
C ARG A 192 -3.08 12.44 5.70
N THR A 193 -3.84 11.44 5.26
CA THR A 193 -3.73 10.09 5.81
C THR A 193 -2.44 9.51 5.26
N SER A 194 -1.41 9.55 6.11
CA SER A 194 -0.38 8.51 6.13
C SER A 194 -1.12 7.19 6.33
N GLY A 195 -1.39 6.50 5.22
CA GLY A 195 -2.06 5.22 5.18
C GLY A 195 -1.11 4.24 4.51
N TYR A 196 -0.52 3.40 5.35
CA TYR A 196 0.11 2.14 5.00
C TYR A 196 -0.53 1.48 3.77
N LEU A 197 0.30 1.10 2.80
CA LEU A 197 0.39 -0.20 2.13
C LEU A 197 1.56 -0.17 1.14
#